data_AF-A0A0C3CBF2-F1
#
_entry.id   AF-A0A0C3CBF2-F1
#
_cell.length_a   1.000
_cell.length_b   1.000
_cell.length_c   1.000
_cell.angle_alpha   90.00
_cell.angle_beta   90.00
_cell.angle_gamma   90.00
#
_symmetry.space_group_name_H-M   'P 1'
#
loop_
_entity.id
_entity.type
_entity.pdbx_description
1 polymer ?
#
loop_
_entity_poly.entity_id
_entity_poly.type
_entity_poly.pdbx_seq_one_letter_code
_entity_poly.pdbx_strand_id
1 'polypeptide(L)'
;MSAYVPLSTGTTTHSRTMASYQTYALNYFVDGFAERQLATVPTARVKADLIDFIEDNGGILDGEWYKFSTVAQIRATIQETKNRGGIVYDLNVRTVP
;
A
#
# COMPACT_ATOMS: atom_id res chain seq x y z
N MET A 1 31.68 56.42 0.94
CA MET A 1 31.53 55.52 2.11
C MET A 1 30.14 54.92 2.04
N SER A 2 30.07 53.59 2.17
CA SER A 2 29.00 52.71 1.69
C SER A 2 27.60 52.97 2.23
N ALA A 3 26.62 52.83 1.35
CA ALA A 3 25.21 52.68 1.67
C ALA A 3 24.94 51.32 2.32
N TYR A 4 24.17 51.31 3.41
CA TYR A 4 23.70 50.11 4.09
C TYR A 4 22.46 49.59 3.34
N VAL A 5 22.55 48.40 2.74
CA VAL A 5 21.41 47.68 2.17
C VAL A 5 21.01 46.61 3.18
N PRO A 6 19.82 46.67 3.81
CA PRO A 6 19.37 45.56 4.64
C PRO A 6 19.01 44.37 3.74
N LEU A 7 19.66 43.23 3.97
CA LEU A 7 19.29 41.95 3.37
C LEU A 7 17.90 41.54 3.88
N SER A 8 16.96 41.42 2.94
CA SER A 8 15.71 40.69 3.13
C SER A 8 16.04 39.24 3.49
N THR A 9 15.69 38.83 4.71
CA THR A 9 15.61 37.42 5.09
C THR A 9 14.14 37.04 5.24
N GLY A 10 13.40 37.19 4.14
CA GLY A 10 12.15 36.46 3.96
C GLY A 10 12.47 34.98 3.78
N THR A 11 12.70 34.26 4.87
CA THR A 11 12.62 32.79 4.88
C THR A 11 11.17 32.44 4.66
N THR A 12 10.77 32.28 3.40
CA THR A 12 9.57 31.54 3.04
C THR A 12 9.79 30.11 3.49
N THR A 13 9.48 29.81 4.75
CA THR A 13 9.34 28.45 5.22
C THR A 13 8.21 27.85 4.41
N HIS A 14 8.54 27.14 3.33
CA HIS A 14 7.65 26.14 2.79
C HIS A 14 7.53 25.07 3.87
N SER A 15 6.56 25.28 4.77
CA SER A 15 5.98 24.22 5.56
C SER A 15 5.38 23.24 4.56
N ARG A 16 6.23 22.35 4.01
CA ARG A 16 5.79 21.13 3.37
C ARG A 16 5.24 20.31 4.52
N THR A 17 4.00 20.60 4.90
CA THR A 17 3.20 19.75 5.78
C THR A 17 3.39 18.36 5.19
N MET A 18 4.08 17.49 5.91
CA MET A 18 4.09 16.07 5.56
C MET A 18 2.63 15.68 5.65
N ALA A 19 1.92 15.71 4.52
CA ALA A 19 0.64 15.06 4.41
C ALA A 19 0.93 13.65 4.85
N SER A 20 0.42 13.26 6.01
CA SER A 20 0.37 11.86 6.40
C SER A 20 -0.38 11.19 5.26
N TYR A 21 0.34 10.58 4.32
CA TYR A 21 -0.27 9.73 3.32
C TYR A 21 -0.92 8.63 4.12
N GLN A 22 -2.23 8.77 4.34
CA GLN A 22 -3.01 7.75 5.00
C GLN A 22 -3.06 6.59 4.02
N THR A 23 -2.12 5.67 4.18
CA THR A 23 -2.04 4.46 3.38
C THR A 23 -3.05 3.47 3.92
N TYR A 24 -3.83 2.91 3.02
CA TYR A 24 -4.86 1.94 3.36
C TYR A 24 -4.28 0.55 3.16
N ALA A 25 -4.27 -0.27 4.20
CA ALA A 25 -3.65 -1.59 4.15
C ALA A 25 -4.67 -2.69 3.79
N LEU A 26 -4.17 -3.72 3.11
CA LEU A 26 -4.84 -4.99 2.81
C LEU A 26 -3.84 -6.13 3.01
N ASN A 27 -4.32 -7.24 3.57
CA ASN A 27 -3.51 -8.44 3.77
C ASN A 27 -4.11 -9.57 2.94
N TYR A 28 -3.29 -10.31 2.23
CA TYR A 28 -3.77 -11.48 1.49
C TYR A 28 -2.76 -12.63 1.43
N PHE A 29 -3.27 -13.85 1.34
CA PHE A 29 -2.45 -15.07 1.30
C PHE A 29 -3.10 -16.17 0.46
N VAL A 30 -2.31 -17.18 0.08
CA VAL A 30 -2.81 -18.40 -0.60
C VAL A 30 -2.91 -19.55 0.37
N ASP A 31 -4.04 -20.27 0.35
CA ASP A 31 -4.24 -21.47 1.17
C ASP A 31 -3.25 -22.57 0.77
N GLY A 32 -2.60 -23.19 1.75
CA GLY A 32 -1.59 -24.23 1.53
C GLY A 32 -0.25 -23.77 0.93
N PHE A 33 -0.05 -22.49 0.62
CA PHE A 33 1.22 -21.95 0.10
C PHE A 33 1.74 -20.80 0.97
N ALA A 34 3.07 -20.71 1.07
CA ALA A 34 3.76 -19.74 1.93
C ALA A 34 3.67 -18.26 1.46
N GLU A 35 2.96 -17.96 0.36
CA GLU A 35 2.85 -16.60 -0.16
C GLU A 35 1.86 -15.79 0.68
N ARG A 36 2.42 -14.91 1.52
CA ARG A 36 1.67 -13.89 2.27
C ARG A 36 2.12 -12.52 1.79
N GLN A 37 1.17 -11.63 1.63
CA GLN A 37 1.41 -10.30 1.10
C GLN A 37 0.73 -9.28 2.00
N LEU A 38 1.48 -8.23 2.31
CA LEU A 38 0.92 -6.99 2.83
C LEU A 38 0.89 -5.98 1.68
N ALA A 39 -0.25 -5.36 1.46
CA ALA A 39 -0.44 -4.33 0.44
C ALA A 39 -0.83 -3.01 1.09
N THR A 40 -0.33 -1.91 0.53
CA THR A 40 -0.79 -0.56 0.85
C THR A 40 -1.28 0.13 -0.42
N VAL A 41 -2.37 0.88 -0.32
CA VAL A 41 -2.94 1.66 -1.43
C VAL A 41 -3.15 3.14 -1.04
N PRO A 42 -3.11 4.07 -2.01
CA PRO A 42 -3.01 5.50 -1.70
C PRO A 42 -4.31 6.14 -1.20
N THR A 43 -5.48 5.52 -1.43
CA THR A 43 -6.77 6.10 -1.06
C THR A 43 -7.78 5.03 -0.62
N ALA A 44 -8.79 5.46 0.17
CA ALA A 44 -9.90 4.60 0.60
C ALA A 44 -10.69 4.03 -0.59
N ARG A 45 -10.89 4.83 -1.65
CA ARG A 45 -11.59 4.42 -2.86
C ARG A 45 -10.84 3.30 -3.57
N VAL A 46 -9.53 3.45 -3.75
CA VAL A 46 -8.70 2.39 -4.35
C VAL A 46 -8.75 1.12 -3.50
N LYS A 47 -8.80 1.24 -2.16
CA LYS A 47 -8.99 0.08 -1.28
C LYS A 47 -10.32 -0.61 -1.52
N ALA A 48 -11.42 0.14 -1.58
CA ALA A 48 -12.75 -0.42 -1.83
C ALA A 48 -12.80 -1.15 -3.19
N ASP A 49 -12.36 -0.48 -4.26
CA ASP A 49 -12.34 -1.08 -5.60
C ASP A 49 -11.43 -2.34 -5.67
N LEU A 50 -10.36 -2.37 -4.88
CA LEU A 50 -9.47 -3.54 -4.79
C LEU A 50 -10.10 -4.67 -3.97
N ILE A 51 -10.92 -4.38 -2.95
CA ILE A 51 -11.69 -5.38 -2.23
C ILE A 51 -12.70 -6.04 -3.19
N ASP A 52 -13.44 -5.25 -3.96
CA ASP A 52 -14.39 -5.77 -4.95
C ASP A 52 -13.68 -6.69 -5.95
N PHE A 53 -12.53 -6.27 -6.47
CA PHE A 53 -11.70 -7.11 -7.35
C PHE A 53 -11.23 -8.41 -6.67
N ILE A 54 -10.83 -8.34 -5.40
CA ILE A 54 -10.37 -9.51 -4.65
C ILE A 54 -11.50 -10.52 -4.50
N GLU A 55 -12.69 -10.07 -4.13
CA GLU A 55 -13.88 -10.91 -3.96
C GLU A 55 -14.33 -11.51 -5.30
N ASP A 56 -14.36 -10.73 -6.38
CA ASP A 56 -14.66 -11.20 -7.73
C ASP A 56 -13.63 -12.22 -8.25
N ASN A 57 -12.36 -12.07 -7.86
CA ASN A 57 -11.27 -12.99 -8.17
C ASN A 57 -11.25 -14.23 -7.25
N GLY A 58 -12.29 -14.43 -6.43
CA GLY A 58 -12.46 -15.59 -5.56
C GLY A 58 -11.67 -15.54 -4.25
N GLY A 59 -11.27 -14.34 -3.81
CA GLY A 59 -10.73 -14.11 -2.48
C GLY A 59 -11.83 -14.15 -1.43
N ILE A 60 -11.58 -14.83 -0.31
CA ILE A 60 -12.53 -14.98 0.80
C ILE A 60 -11.93 -14.31 2.03
N LEU A 61 -12.70 -13.48 2.72
CA LEU A 61 -12.25 -12.89 3.97
C LEU A 61 -12.16 -13.96 5.07
N ASP A 62 -10.97 -14.15 5.63
CA ASP A 62 -10.63 -15.04 6.73
C ASP A 62 -9.96 -14.21 7.85
N GLY A 63 -10.78 -13.74 8.79
CA GLY A 63 -10.36 -12.76 9.78
C GLY A 63 -9.99 -11.42 9.15
N GLU A 64 -8.74 -10.98 9.32
CA GLU A 64 -8.21 -9.73 8.73
C GLU A 64 -7.48 -9.93 7.40
N TRP A 65 -7.55 -11.14 6.85
CA TRP A 65 -6.81 -11.55 5.66
C TRP A 65 -7.75 -12.03 4.57
N TYR A 66 -7.47 -11.65 3.33
CA TYR A 66 -8.12 -12.30 2.18
C TYR A 66 -7.35 -13.56 1.80
N LYS A 67 -8.05 -14.68 1.79
CA LYS A 67 -7.54 -15.99 1.44
C LYS A 67 -7.88 -16.32 -0.02
N PHE A 68 -6.89 -16.78 -0.77
CA PHE A 68 -7.05 -17.30 -2.12
C PHE A 68 -6.79 -18.80 -2.18
N SER A 69 -7.48 -19.51 -3.08
CA SER A 69 -7.27 -20.95 -3.27
C SER A 69 -6.09 -21.28 -4.18
N THR A 70 -5.61 -20.32 -4.97
CA THR A 70 -4.56 -20.55 -5.97
C THR A 70 -3.53 -19.41 -6.04
N VAL A 71 -2.30 -19.75 -6.44
CA VAL A 71 -1.21 -18.78 -6.69
C VAL A 71 -1.54 -17.83 -7.86
N ALA A 72 -2.35 -18.27 -8.83
CA ALA A 72 -2.75 -17.42 -9.95
C ALA A 72 -3.62 -16.24 -9.48
N GLN A 73 -4.56 -16.50 -8.56
CA GLN A 73 -5.45 -15.48 -8.02
C GLN A 73 -4.66 -14.42 -7.24
N ILE A 74 -3.78 -14.83 -6.31
CA ILE A 74 -2.98 -13.87 -5.54
C ILE A 74 -2.08 -13.03 -6.48
N ARG A 75 -1.49 -13.63 -7.52
CA ARG A 75 -0.65 -12.88 -8.46
C ARG A 75 -1.43 -11.87 -9.28
N ALA A 76 -2.66 -12.18 -9.66
CA ALA A 76 -3.56 -11.22 -10.27
C ALA A 76 -3.84 -10.04 -9.31
N THR A 77 -4.12 -10.32 -8.03
CA THR A 77 -4.32 -9.29 -7.00
C THR A 77 -3.07 -8.44 -6.74
N ILE A 78 -1.88 -9.04 -6.70
CA ILE A 78 -0.60 -8.32 -6.59
C ILE A 78 -0.43 -7.37 -7.77
N GLN A 79 -0.67 -7.85 -8.98
CA GLN A 79 -0.55 -7.04 -10.18
C GLN A 79 -1.57 -5.89 -10.17
N GLU A 80 -2.81 -6.17 -9.78
CA GLU A 80 -3.86 -5.16 -9.72
C GLU A 80 -3.61 -4.11 -8.64
N THR A 81 -3.05 -4.52 -7.50
CA THR A 81 -2.58 -3.58 -6.46
C THR A 81 -1.55 -2.60 -7.05
N LYS A 82 -0.56 -3.12 -7.80
CA LYS A 82 0.48 -2.29 -8.43
C LYS A 82 -0.10 -1.38 -9.52
N ASN A 83 -1.02 -1.89 -10.34
CA ASN A 83 -1.71 -1.10 -11.38
C ASN A 83 -2.44 0.11 -10.78
N ARG A 84 -2.92 0.00 -9.54
CA ARG A 84 -3.64 1.05 -8.82
C ARG A 84 -2.74 1.96 -7.99
N GLY A 85 -1.43 1.89 -8.18
CA GLY A 85 -0.45 2.71 -7.47
C GLY A 85 -0.20 2.25 -6.03
N GLY A 86 -0.59 1.03 -5.68
CA GLY A 86 -0.27 0.42 -4.40
C GLY A 86 1.13 -0.21 -4.36
N ILE A 87 1.61 -0.48 -3.15
CA ILE A 87 2.87 -1.16 -2.89
C ILE A 87 2.56 -2.51 -2.24
N VAL A 88 3.26 -3.55 -2.66
CA VAL A 88 3.11 -4.91 -2.13
C VAL A 88 4.42 -5.34 -1.48
N TYR A 89 4.31 -5.96 -0.31
CA TYR A 89 5.41 -6.46 0.49
C TYR A 89 5.24 -7.97 0.69
N ASP A 90 6.21 -8.73 0.19
CA ASP A 90 6.31 -10.17 0.44
C ASP A 90 6.61 -10.43 1.92
N LEU A 91 5.68 -11.08 2.61
CA LEU A 91 5.86 -11.47 4.00
C LEU A 91 6.41 -12.90 4.04
N ASN A 92 7.73 -13.02 4.22
CA ASN A 92 8.37 -14.31 4.43
C ASN A 92 7.77 -15.00 5.67
N VAL A 93 7.17 -16.17 5.46
CA VAL A 93 6.79 -17.04 6.58
C VAL A 93 8.07 -17.63 7.13
N ARG A 94 8.48 -17.18 8.32
CA ARG A 94 9.61 -17.78 9.02
C ARG A 94 9.22 -19.22 9.37
N THR A 95 9.70 -20.19 8.60
CA THR A 95 9.62 -21.60 8.99
C THR A 95 10.45 -21.74 10.25
N VAL A 96 9.79 -21.89 11.39
CA VAL A 96 10.46 -22.26 12.63
C VAL A 96 10.96 -23.69 12.41
N PRO A 97 12.27 -23.95 12.51
CA PRO A 97 12.82 -25.30 12.31
C PRO A 97 12.31 -26.28 13.37
#